data_AF-A0A354BQM7-F1
#
_entry.id   AF-A0A354BQM7-F1
#
_cell.length_a   1.000
_cell.length_b   1.000
_cell.length_c   1.000
_cell.angle_alpha   90.00
_cell.angle_beta   90.00
_cell.angle_gamma   90.00
#
_symmetry.space_group_name_H-M   'P 1'
#
loop_
_entity.id
_entity.type
_entity.pdbx_description
1 polymer ?
#
loop_
_entity_poly.entity_id
_entity_poly.type
_entity_poly.pdbx_seq_one_letter_code
_entity_poly.pdbx_strand_id
1 'polypeptide(L)'
;VVVDGEEQSEVWGVFRVARRARPIQGRIDKTEDGAVLFEGAHDGYRRLAGRPIHHRRIRYHEPGSWVVTDELTGTGIHQMETIIHIHPDFTIVRSGDESFRVEQCGNLIAIVEVLSVSQATVELGCYFPEFGLSCKNPMIAFSCSGELPLQLSYRITKTSAHYTESYRHADSFPVTLLPARGERTSNENL
;
A
#
# COMPACT_ATOMS: atom_id res chain seq x y z
N VAL A 1 4.04 4.06 -2.62
CA VAL A 1 5.25 4.38 -3.42
C VAL A 1 5.88 5.60 -2.84
N VAL A 2 7.18 5.56 -2.60
CA VAL A 2 8.07 6.64 -2.17
C VAL A 2 8.99 6.97 -3.35
N VAL A 3 9.29 8.25 -3.58
CA VAL A 3 10.16 8.69 -4.68
C VAL A 3 11.28 9.55 -4.12
N ASP A 4 12.53 9.19 -4.38
CA ASP A 4 13.72 9.88 -3.84
C ASP A 4 13.69 10.07 -2.30
N GLY A 5 13.13 9.10 -1.58
CA GLY A 5 12.94 9.17 -0.12
C GLY A 5 11.82 10.09 0.34
N GLU A 6 11.04 10.65 -0.58
CA GLU A 6 9.99 11.60 -0.30
C GLU A 6 8.59 10.96 -0.35
N GLU A 7 7.71 11.40 0.56
CA GLU A 7 6.31 10.99 0.61
C GLU A 7 5.46 11.67 -0.49
N GLN A 8 4.34 11.04 -0.83
CA GLN A 8 3.42 11.57 -1.85
C GLN A 8 2.78 12.90 -1.44
N SER A 9 2.56 13.10 -0.13
CA SER A 9 2.09 14.34 0.45
C SER A 9 3.08 14.80 1.51
N GLU A 10 3.26 16.10 1.62
CA GLU A 10 4.24 16.69 2.52
C GLU A 10 3.66 16.79 3.93
N VAL A 11 4.05 15.87 4.81
CA VAL A 11 3.60 15.79 6.20
C VAL A 11 4.61 16.50 7.10
N TRP A 12 4.21 17.62 7.72
CA TRP A 12 5.04 18.41 8.65
C TRP A 12 4.82 18.02 10.11
N GLY A 13 3.84 17.17 10.38
CA GLY A 13 3.50 16.67 11.71
C GLY A 13 2.15 15.97 11.71
N VAL A 14 1.80 15.41 12.87
CA VAL A 14 0.65 14.49 13.05
C VAL A 14 -0.67 15.02 12.46
N PHE A 15 -0.88 16.35 12.49
CA PHE A 15 -2.08 17.00 11.94
C PHE A 15 -1.76 18.12 10.94
N ARG A 16 -0.58 18.09 10.33
CA ARG A 16 -0.11 19.17 9.44
C ARG A 16 0.37 18.58 8.13
N VAL A 17 -0.48 18.69 7.11
CA VAL A 17 -0.12 18.36 5.73
C VAL A 17 -0.03 19.67 4.95
N ALA A 18 1.12 19.92 4.35
CA ALA A 18 1.35 21.07 3.50
C ALA A 18 0.80 20.78 2.09
N ARG A 19 1.66 20.35 1.17
CA ARG A 19 1.24 19.99 -0.19
C ARG A 19 0.62 18.60 -0.19
N ARG A 20 -0.59 18.49 -0.73
CA ARG A 20 -1.31 17.22 -0.88
C ARG A 20 -1.17 16.69 -2.30
N ALA A 21 -0.89 15.40 -2.43
CA ALA A 21 -1.08 14.69 -3.70
C ALA A 21 -2.55 14.79 -4.12
N ARG A 22 -2.79 15.03 -5.41
CA ARG A 22 -4.14 15.01 -5.98
C ARG A 22 -4.27 13.84 -6.95
N PRO A 23 -5.37 13.06 -6.86
CA PRO A 23 -5.66 12.07 -7.89
C PRO A 23 -5.91 12.80 -9.21
N ILE A 24 -5.34 12.28 -10.29
CA ILE A 24 -5.50 12.82 -11.65
C ILE A 24 -6.20 11.82 -12.58
N GLN A 25 -6.24 10.55 -12.21
CA GLN A 25 -6.91 9.48 -12.94
C GLN A 25 -7.39 8.41 -11.96
N GLY A 26 -8.54 7.80 -12.28
CA GLY A 26 -9.07 6.61 -11.63
C GLY A 26 -9.96 5.85 -12.60
N ARG A 27 -9.71 4.55 -12.79
CA ARG A 27 -10.49 3.68 -13.68
C ARG A 27 -10.61 2.27 -13.11
N ILE A 28 -11.75 1.64 -13.34
CA ILE A 28 -11.97 0.21 -13.11
C ILE A 28 -12.61 -0.40 -14.35
N ASP A 29 -12.07 -1.51 -14.82
CA ASP A 29 -12.57 -2.25 -15.97
C ASP A 29 -12.55 -3.75 -15.73
N LYS A 30 -13.41 -4.48 -16.45
CA LYS A 30 -13.27 -5.92 -16.62
C LYS A 30 -12.57 -6.18 -17.94
N THR A 31 -11.57 -7.06 -17.92
CA THR A 31 -10.79 -7.40 -19.12
C THR A 31 -11.34 -8.64 -19.79
N GLU A 32 -11.02 -8.83 -21.07
CA GLU A 32 -11.57 -9.93 -21.88
C GLU A 32 -11.25 -11.32 -21.32
N ASP A 33 -10.11 -11.46 -20.66
CA ASP A 33 -9.66 -12.67 -19.94
C ASP A 33 -10.26 -12.81 -18.53
N GLY A 34 -11.26 -12.00 -18.18
CA GLY A 34 -12.01 -12.10 -16.92
C GLY A 34 -11.35 -11.45 -15.71
N ALA A 35 -10.21 -10.77 -15.87
CA ALA A 35 -9.58 -10.02 -14.79
C ALA A 35 -10.34 -8.72 -14.47
N VAL A 36 -10.14 -8.20 -13.26
CA VAL A 36 -10.52 -6.83 -12.91
C VAL A 36 -9.27 -5.96 -12.92
N LEU A 37 -9.29 -4.90 -13.73
CA LEU A 37 -8.21 -3.93 -13.82
C LEU A 37 -8.60 -2.66 -13.06
N PHE A 38 -7.74 -2.24 -12.14
CA PHE A 38 -7.82 -0.95 -11.46
C PHE A 38 -6.65 -0.09 -11.89
N GLU A 39 -6.89 1.17 -12.19
CA GLU A 39 -5.84 2.12 -12.53
C GLU A 39 -6.05 3.42 -11.77
N GLY A 40 -4.96 4.00 -11.28
CA GLY A 40 -4.98 5.28 -10.61
C GLY A 40 -3.68 6.02 -10.83
N ALA A 41 -3.73 7.35 -10.77
CA ALA A 41 -2.54 8.18 -10.81
C ALA A 41 -2.69 9.43 -9.95
N HIS A 42 -1.57 9.96 -9.46
CA HIS A 42 -1.55 11.20 -8.68
C HIS A 42 -0.32 12.07 -8.99
N ASP A 43 -0.43 13.36 -8.69
CA ASP A 43 0.57 14.38 -9.01
C ASP A 43 1.47 14.78 -7.83
N GLY A 44 1.43 14.03 -6.74
CA GLY A 44 2.12 14.35 -5.48
C GLY A 44 3.62 14.61 -5.61
N TYR A 45 4.27 13.99 -6.60
CA TYR A 45 5.70 14.11 -6.85
C TYR A 45 6.08 15.24 -7.82
N ARG A 46 5.10 15.97 -8.41
CA ARG A 46 5.38 17.07 -9.35
C ARG A 46 6.22 18.21 -8.79
N ARG A 47 6.40 18.27 -7.46
CA ARG A 47 7.25 19.22 -6.76
C ARG A 47 8.75 18.89 -6.86
N LEU A 48 9.10 17.63 -7.14
CA LEU A 48 10.47 17.18 -7.32
C LEU A 48 11.00 17.61 -8.70
N ALA A 49 12.33 17.60 -8.86
CA ALA A 49 12.96 17.79 -10.16
C ALA A 49 12.39 16.79 -11.18
N GLY A 50 12.25 17.19 -12.45
CA GLY A 50 11.67 16.32 -13.47
C GLY A 50 10.16 16.12 -13.43
N ARG A 51 9.49 16.66 -12.39
CA ARG A 51 8.05 16.67 -12.14
C ARG A 51 7.37 15.29 -12.24
N PRO A 52 7.81 14.26 -11.49
CA PRO A 52 7.27 12.92 -11.65
C PRO A 52 5.77 12.82 -11.38
N ILE A 53 5.11 11.92 -12.09
CA ILE A 53 3.73 11.51 -11.87
C ILE A 53 3.72 10.02 -11.60
N HIS A 54 3.07 9.61 -10.52
CA HIS A 54 2.95 8.20 -10.17
C HIS A 54 1.64 7.62 -10.69
N HIS A 55 1.76 6.48 -11.36
CA HIS A 55 0.67 5.67 -11.87
C HIS A 55 0.75 4.28 -11.22
N ARG A 56 -0.39 3.76 -10.79
CA ARG A 56 -0.53 2.37 -10.32
C ARG A 56 -1.59 1.67 -11.14
N ARG A 57 -1.24 0.49 -11.64
CA ARG A 57 -2.18 -0.49 -12.20
C ARG A 57 -2.21 -1.72 -11.30
N ILE A 58 -3.41 -2.19 -11.00
CA ILE A 58 -3.63 -3.43 -10.27
C ILE A 58 -4.50 -4.32 -11.13
N ARG A 59 -4.00 -5.49 -11.49
CA ARG A 59 -4.77 -6.52 -12.20
C ARG A 59 -5.07 -7.65 -11.23
N TYR A 60 -6.36 -7.91 -11.03
CA TYR A 60 -6.84 -8.97 -10.15
C TYR A 60 -7.43 -10.11 -10.97
N HIS A 61 -6.92 -11.32 -10.72
CA HIS A 61 -7.48 -12.56 -11.23
C HIS A 61 -8.00 -13.41 -10.06
N GLU A 62 -9.25 -13.86 -10.16
CA GLU A 62 -9.78 -14.84 -9.24
C GLU A 62 -8.98 -16.17 -9.32
N PRO A 63 -8.82 -16.89 -8.19
CA PRO A 63 -9.41 -16.63 -6.88
C PRO A 63 -8.57 -15.75 -5.94
N GLY A 64 -7.46 -15.15 -6.37
CA GLY A 64 -6.57 -14.47 -5.42
C GLY A 64 -5.20 -14.04 -5.94
N SER A 65 -5.07 -13.75 -7.23
CA SER A 65 -3.82 -13.28 -7.83
C SER A 65 -3.90 -11.79 -8.14
N TRP A 66 -2.98 -11.01 -7.58
CA TRP A 66 -2.86 -9.58 -7.76
C TRP A 66 -1.55 -9.27 -8.43
N VAL A 67 -1.58 -8.60 -9.58
CA VAL A 67 -0.39 -8.02 -10.19
C VAL A 67 -0.44 -6.53 -10.01
N VAL A 68 0.53 -5.98 -9.30
CA VAL A 68 0.67 -4.54 -9.07
C VAL A 68 1.82 -4.04 -9.92
N THR A 69 1.56 -2.99 -10.70
CA THR A 69 2.56 -2.31 -11.52
C THR A 69 2.53 -0.83 -11.16
N ASP A 70 3.63 -0.34 -10.59
CA ASP A 70 3.90 1.06 -10.33
C ASP A 70 4.77 1.63 -11.46
N GLU A 71 4.42 2.81 -11.95
CA GLU A 71 5.14 3.54 -13.00
C GLU A 71 5.29 5.00 -12.61
N LEU A 72 6.51 5.50 -12.73
CA LEU A 72 6.81 6.92 -12.65
C LEU A 72 7.05 7.45 -14.07
N THR A 73 6.28 8.46 -14.46
CA THR A 73 6.50 9.24 -15.68
C THR A 73 7.06 10.60 -15.33
N GLY A 74 7.73 11.26 -16.28
CA GLY A 74 8.43 12.52 -16.02
C GLY A 74 9.75 12.56 -16.78
N THR A 75 10.74 13.25 -16.22
CA THR A 75 12.10 13.35 -16.79
C THR A 75 13.14 13.24 -15.68
N GLY A 76 14.38 12.93 -16.02
CA GLY A 76 15.47 12.84 -15.05
C GLY A 76 15.61 11.45 -14.42
N ILE A 77 16.62 11.32 -13.56
CA ILE A 77 16.94 10.08 -12.85
C ILE A 77 16.31 10.13 -11.46
N HIS A 78 15.57 9.09 -11.12
CA HIS A 78 14.86 8.98 -9.86
C HIS A 78 15.01 7.58 -9.25
N GLN A 79 14.80 7.50 -7.94
CA GLN A 79 14.62 6.25 -7.21
C GLN A 79 13.14 6.07 -6.87
N MET A 80 12.59 4.90 -7.15
CA MET A 80 11.24 4.51 -6.76
C MET A 80 11.30 3.38 -5.74
N GLU A 81 10.49 3.46 -4.70
CA GLU A 81 10.28 2.38 -3.73
C GLU A 81 8.78 2.09 -3.54
N THR A 82 8.43 0.81 -3.46
CA THR A 82 7.07 0.35 -3.13
C THR A 82 7.16 -0.69 -2.02
N ILE A 83 6.28 -0.60 -1.02
CA ILE A 83 6.37 -1.38 0.21
C ILE A 83 5.08 -2.15 0.40
N ILE A 84 5.21 -3.44 0.71
CA ILE A 84 4.10 -4.29 1.17
C ILE A 84 4.25 -4.44 2.69
N HIS A 85 3.31 -3.86 3.43
CA HIS A 85 3.22 -4.06 4.87
C HIS A 85 2.45 -5.35 5.17
N ILE A 86 3.05 -6.25 5.93
CA ILE A 86 2.45 -7.51 6.33
C ILE A 86 2.07 -7.43 7.81
N HIS A 87 0.92 -8.00 8.17
CA HIS A 87 0.41 -7.97 9.55
C HIS A 87 1.39 -8.67 10.52
N PRO A 88 1.56 -8.18 11.77
CA PRO A 88 2.53 -8.72 12.72
C PRO A 88 2.45 -10.23 12.99
N ASP A 89 1.28 -10.83 12.87
CA ASP A 89 1.07 -12.27 13.09
C ASP A 89 1.61 -13.18 11.96
N PHE A 90 2.13 -12.57 10.89
CA PHE A 90 2.68 -13.28 9.75
C PHE A 90 4.19 -13.12 9.72
N THR A 91 4.84 -14.02 8.99
CA THR A 91 6.29 -14.00 8.77
C THR A 91 6.59 -14.00 7.28
N ILE A 92 7.74 -13.44 6.91
CA ILE A 92 8.23 -13.44 5.53
C ILE A 92 9.42 -14.39 5.47
N VAL A 93 9.33 -15.39 4.60
CA VAL A 93 10.42 -16.33 4.32
C VAL A 93 10.86 -16.13 2.88
N ARG A 94 12.10 -15.72 2.65
CA ARG A 94 12.65 -15.60 1.30
C ARG A 94 12.74 -16.99 0.65
N SER A 95 12.24 -17.13 -0.57
CA SER A 95 12.14 -18.39 -1.30
C SER A 95 12.75 -18.24 -2.70
N GLY A 96 14.08 -18.07 -2.75
CA GLY A 96 14.82 -17.75 -3.97
C GLY A 96 15.12 -16.25 -4.10
N ASP A 97 15.62 -15.85 -5.26
CA ASP A 97 16.10 -14.48 -5.45
C ASP A 97 14.95 -13.46 -5.62
N GLU A 98 13.85 -13.88 -6.23
CA GLU A 98 12.74 -13.04 -6.69
C GLU A 98 11.39 -13.42 -6.05
N SER A 99 11.38 -14.23 -5.00
CA SER A 99 10.13 -14.70 -4.37
C SER A 99 10.20 -14.76 -2.85
N PHE A 100 9.07 -14.46 -2.22
CA PHE A 100 8.87 -14.43 -0.78
C PHE A 100 7.58 -15.19 -0.42
N ARG A 101 7.66 -16.02 0.61
CA ARG A 101 6.52 -16.71 1.21
C ARG A 101 6.02 -15.90 2.40
N VAL A 102 4.72 -15.71 2.49
CA VAL A 102 4.04 -15.11 3.63
C VAL A 102 3.33 -16.22 4.40
N GLU A 103 3.71 -16.40 5.65
CA GLU A 103 3.28 -17.54 6.47
C GLU A 103 2.65 -17.11 7.78
N GLN A 104 1.63 -17.85 8.22
CA GLN A 104 1.01 -17.70 9.53
C GLN A 104 1.08 -19.04 10.27
N CYS A 105 1.72 -19.05 11.44
CA CYS A 105 1.93 -20.27 12.22
C CYS A 105 2.53 -21.44 11.39
N GLY A 106 3.44 -21.13 10.46
CA GLY A 106 4.07 -22.11 9.56
C GLY A 106 3.23 -22.55 8.35
N ASN A 107 2.00 -22.07 8.22
CA ASN A 107 1.15 -22.32 7.05
C ASN A 107 1.41 -21.26 5.98
N LEU A 108 1.62 -21.68 4.73
CA LEU A 108 1.80 -20.78 3.61
C LEU A 108 0.47 -20.15 3.20
N ILE A 109 0.37 -18.82 3.31
CA ILE A 109 -0.86 -18.05 3.04
C ILE A 109 -0.79 -17.33 1.69
N ALA A 110 0.38 -16.79 1.34
CA ALA A 110 0.59 -16.13 0.06
C ALA A 110 2.03 -16.24 -0.41
N ILE A 111 2.22 -16.08 -1.71
CA ILE A 111 3.52 -15.92 -2.36
C ILE A 111 3.56 -14.52 -2.96
N VAL A 112 4.68 -13.83 -2.75
CA VAL A 112 4.97 -12.53 -3.37
C VAL A 112 6.14 -12.72 -4.33
N GLU A 113 5.96 -12.36 -5.60
CA GLU A 113 6.95 -12.55 -6.65
C GLU A 113 7.33 -11.19 -7.26
N VAL A 114 8.62 -10.97 -7.47
CA VAL A 114 9.15 -9.84 -8.24
C VAL A 114 8.91 -10.13 -9.73
N LEU A 115 8.31 -9.21 -10.48
CA LEU A 115 8.03 -9.40 -11.91
C LEU A 115 8.93 -8.56 -12.83
N SER A 116 9.44 -7.42 -12.35
CA SER A 116 10.38 -6.59 -13.09
C SER A 116 11.61 -6.28 -12.24
N VAL A 117 12.71 -5.93 -12.92
CA VAL A 117 14.01 -5.65 -12.28
C VAL A 117 13.84 -4.67 -11.12
N SER A 118 14.06 -5.16 -9.91
CA SER A 118 14.05 -4.39 -8.68
C SER A 118 14.91 -5.10 -7.64
N GLN A 119 15.44 -4.32 -6.70
CA GLN A 119 15.96 -4.89 -5.46
C GLN A 119 14.79 -5.13 -4.52
N ALA A 120 14.80 -6.25 -3.82
CA ALA A 120 13.77 -6.58 -2.84
C ALA A 120 14.41 -6.95 -1.50
N THR A 121 13.99 -6.25 -0.44
CA THR A 121 14.50 -6.41 0.92
C THR A 121 13.35 -6.72 1.88
N VAL A 122 13.67 -7.47 2.95
CA VAL A 122 12.74 -7.71 4.06
C VAL A 122 13.13 -6.81 5.22
N GLU A 123 12.18 -6.02 5.68
CA GLU A 123 12.41 -4.97 6.68
C GLU A 123 11.33 -4.98 7.77
N LEU A 124 11.52 -4.19 8.83
CA LEU A 124 10.56 -4.04 9.91
C LEU A 124 9.94 -2.64 9.89
N GLY A 125 8.62 -2.60 9.79
CA GLY A 125 7.82 -1.39 9.90
C GLY A 125 7.26 -1.17 11.30
N CYS A 126 6.29 -0.27 11.39
CA CYS A 126 5.47 -0.08 12.56
C CYS A 126 4.00 -0.28 12.19
N TYR A 127 3.29 -1.07 13.00
CA TYR A 127 1.85 -1.27 12.95
C TYR A 127 1.21 -0.65 14.20
N PHE A 128 0.11 0.07 14.00
CA PHE A 128 -0.58 0.82 15.05
C PHE A 128 -2.03 0.32 15.11
N PRO A 129 -2.32 -0.73 15.89
CA PRO A 129 -3.66 -1.33 15.93
C PRO A 129 -4.72 -0.39 16.54
N GLU A 130 -4.31 0.46 17.49
CA GLU A 130 -5.15 1.44 18.15
C GLU A 130 -4.31 2.63 18.65
N PHE A 131 -4.98 3.70 19.08
CA PHE A 131 -4.30 4.90 19.56
C PHE A 131 -3.37 4.61 20.74
N GLY A 132 -2.12 5.03 20.63
CA GLY A 132 -1.12 4.86 21.67
C GLY A 132 -0.42 3.49 21.66
N LEU A 133 -0.82 2.55 20.81
CA LEU A 133 -0.12 1.28 20.63
C LEU A 133 0.69 1.25 19.34
N SER A 134 1.88 0.66 19.43
CA SER A 134 2.73 0.39 18.27
C SER A 134 3.46 -0.95 18.46
N CYS A 135 3.48 -1.77 17.42
CA CYS A 135 4.32 -2.97 17.36
C CYS A 135 5.04 -3.04 16.01
N LYS A 136 6.07 -3.88 15.94
CA LYS A 136 6.80 -4.12 14.69
C LYS A 136 5.98 -5.03 13.78
N ASN A 137 6.03 -4.77 12.49
CA ASN A 137 5.40 -5.61 11.48
C ASN A 137 6.40 -5.89 10.35
N PRO A 138 6.42 -7.09 9.79
CA PRO A 138 7.30 -7.39 8.67
C PRO A 138 6.84 -6.67 7.39
N MET A 139 7.80 -6.30 6.55
CA MET A 139 7.56 -5.62 5.28
C MET A 139 8.45 -6.18 4.18
N ILE A 140 7.96 -6.12 2.94
CA ILE A 140 8.79 -6.32 1.74
C ILE A 140 8.91 -4.96 1.04
N ALA A 141 10.12 -4.43 0.94
CA ALA A 141 10.42 -3.20 0.22
C ALA A 141 11.03 -3.56 -1.13
N PHE A 142 10.46 -3.02 -2.21
CA PHE A 142 10.98 -3.15 -3.56
C PHE A 142 11.47 -1.80 -4.03
N SER A 143 12.65 -1.74 -4.64
CA SER A 143 13.19 -0.49 -5.17
C SER A 143 13.86 -0.66 -6.54
N CYS A 144 13.79 0.40 -7.33
CA CYS A 144 14.55 0.53 -8.57
C CYS A 144 14.98 2.00 -8.75
N SER A 145 16.00 2.22 -9.58
CA SER A 145 16.49 3.56 -9.90
C SER A 145 16.87 3.63 -11.37
N GLY A 146 16.61 4.76 -12.00
CA GLY A 146 16.89 4.95 -13.43
C GLY A 146 16.29 6.22 -13.98
N GLU A 147 16.50 6.44 -15.27
CA GLU A 147 15.85 7.52 -16.01
C GLU A 147 14.36 7.23 -16.19
N LEU A 148 13.52 8.26 -16.06
CA LEU A 148 12.08 8.12 -16.30
C LEU A 148 11.76 8.00 -17.80
N PRO A 149 10.75 7.17 -18.19
CA PRO A 149 9.83 6.45 -17.31
C PRO A 149 10.45 5.20 -16.67
N LEU A 150 10.15 5.00 -15.39
CA LEU A 150 10.64 3.88 -14.58
C LEU A 150 9.45 3.04 -14.09
N GLN A 151 9.58 1.72 -14.12
CA GLN A 151 8.52 0.79 -13.74
C GLN A 151 9.01 -0.24 -12.73
N LEU A 152 8.12 -0.64 -11.83
CA LEU A 152 8.30 -1.72 -10.89
C LEU A 152 7.01 -2.52 -10.78
N SER A 153 7.10 -3.85 -10.87
CA SER A 153 5.95 -4.73 -10.73
C SER A 153 6.23 -5.95 -9.86
N TYR A 154 5.20 -6.38 -9.14
CA TYR A 154 5.21 -7.57 -8.32
C TYR A 154 3.84 -8.26 -8.38
N ARG A 155 3.84 -9.55 -8.03
CA ARG A 155 2.63 -10.36 -7.90
C ARG A 155 2.44 -10.78 -6.46
N ILE A 156 1.19 -10.78 -6.00
CA ILE A 156 0.78 -11.45 -4.76
C ILE A 156 -0.21 -12.54 -5.16
N THR A 157 0.09 -13.79 -4.84
CA THR A 157 -0.82 -14.92 -5.07
C THR A 157 -1.20 -15.54 -3.74
N LYS A 158 -2.49 -15.48 -3.40
CA LYS A 158 -3.04 -16.23 -2.27
C LYS A 158 -2.96 -17.72 -2.57
N THR A 159 -2.47 -18.51 -1.63
CA THR A 159 -2.48 -19.96 -1.78
C THR A 159 -3.92 -20.47 -1.62
N SER A 160 -4.31 -21.40 -2.49
CA SER A 160 -5.63 -22.01 -2.52
C SER A 160 -5.90 -22.99 -1.36
N ALA A 161 -4.97 -23.13 -0.41
CA ALA A 161 -5.04 -24.12 0.66
C ALA A 161 -6.14 -23.87 1.69
N HIS A 162 -6.74 -22.67 1.71
CA HIS A 162 -7.90 -22.40 2.55
C HIS A 162 -8.95 -21.61 1.76
N TYR A 163 -9.97 -22.33 1.28
CA TYR A 163 -11.30 -21.74 1.20
C TYR A 163 -11.65 -21.34 2.63
N THR A 164 -11.37 -20.08 3.00
CA THR A 164 -11.89 -19.50 4.24
C THR A 164 -13.41 -19.44 4.06
N GLU A 165 -14.09 -20.51 4.47
CA GLU A 165 -15.46 -20.39 4.95
C GLU A 165 -15.45 -19.27 6.00
N SER A 166 -16.12 -18.17 5.66
CA SER A 166 -16.39 -17.03 6.53
C SER A 166 -15.19 -16.23 7.06
N TYR A 167 -14.96 -15.07 6.46
CA TYR A 167 -14.69 -13.88 7.28
C TYR A 167 -15.96 -13.55 8.08
N ARG A 168 -16.17 -14.27 9.19
CA ARG A 168 -17.03 -13.87 10.31
C ARG A 168 -16.13 -13.54 11.51
N HIS A 169 -15.20 -12.62 11.30
CA HIS A 169 -14.58 -11.82 12.36
C HIS A 169 -14.13 -10.51 11.71
N ALA A 170 -15.10 -9.74 11.22
CA ALA A 170 -15.10 -8.35 11.65
C ALA A 170 -15.62 -8.44 13.07
N ASP A 171 -14.76 -8.20 14.06
CA ASP A 171 -15.22 -8.00 15.42
C ASP A 171 -16.35 -6.98 15.36
N SER A 172 -17.56 -7.44 15.66
CA SER A 172 -18.64 -6.57 16.06
C SER A 172 -18.23 -5.99 17.41
N PHE A 173 -17.34 -5.01 17.39
CA PHE A 173 -17.18 -4.09 18.50
C PHE A 173 -18.59 -3.53 18.76
N PRO A 174 -19.14 -3.62 19.98
CA PRO A 174 -20.34 -2.86 20.31
C PRO A 174 -19.92 -1.39 20.32
N VAL A 175 -20.01 -0.74 19.16
CA VAL A 175 -19.86 0.70 19.03
C VAL A 175 -21.07 1.30 19.73
N THR A 176 -20.88 1.67 21.00
CA THR A 176 -21.79 2.59 21.66
C THR A 176 -21.46 3.98 21.14
N LEU A 177 -22.31 4.51 20.27
CA LEU A 177 -22.24 5.92 19.90
C LEU A 177 -22.42 6.76 21.16
N LEU A 178 -21.36 7.45 21.59
CA LEU A 178 -21.48 8.47 22.61
C LEU A 178 -22.35 9.60 22.04
N PRO A 179 -23.41 10.05 22.75
CA PRO A 179 -24.20 11.19 22.30
C PRO A 179 -23.29 12.41 22.18
N ALA A 180 -23.50 13.20 21.12
CA ALA A 180 -22.82 14.48 20.93
C ALA A 180 -23.17 15.41 22.11
N ARG A 181 -22.34 15.45 23.14
CA ARG A 181 -22.43 16.47 24.18
C ARG A 181 -21.58 17.66 23.78
N GLY A 182 -22.29 18.69 23.33
CA GLY A 182 -21.76 20.01 23.05
C GLY A 182 -22.84 20.99 22.63
N GLU A 183 -24.03 20.93 23.22
CA GLU A 183 -24.90 22.11 23.23
C GLU A 183 -24.15 23.20 24.00
N ARG A 184 -23.65 24.20 23.28
CA ARG A 184 -23.27 25.48 23.86
C ARG A 184 -24.54 26.09 24.43
N THR A 185 -24.71 26.02 25.74
CA THR A 185 -25.57 26.97 26.43
C THR A 185 -24.90 28.34 26.28
N SER A 186 -25.50 29.19 25.46
CA SER A 186 -25.25 30.63 25.48
C SER A 186 -25.64 31.15 26.86
N ASN A 187 -24.67 31.37 27.74
CA ASN A 187 -24.87 32.23 28.89
C ASN A 187 -24.78 33.68 28.39
N GLU A 188 -25.91 34.35 28.41
CA GLU A 188 -25.99 35.80 28.57
C GLU A 188 -25.32 36.22 29.89
N ASN A 189 -24.76 37.43 29.90
CA ASN A 189 -24.20 38.20 31.03
C ASN A 189 -22.69 38.06 31.31
N LEU A 190 -21.89 38.87 30.63
CA LEU A 190 -21.13 40.04 31.15
C LEU A 190 -20.08 40.50 30.13
#